data_AF-A0A8J3K0K6-F1
#
_entry.id   AF-A0A8J3K0K6-F1
#
_cell.length_a   1.000
_cell.length_b   1.000
_cell.length_c   1.000
_cell.angle_alpha   90.00
_cell.angle_beta   90.00
_cell.angle_gamma   90.00
#
_symmetry.space_group_name_H-M   'P 1'
#
loop_
_entity.id
_entity.type
_entity.pdbx_description
1 polymer ?
#
loop_
_entity_poly.entity_id
_entity_poly.type
_entity_poly.pdbx_seq_one_letter_code
_entity_poly.pdbx_strand_id
1 'polypeptide(L)'
;MAVTDSEQADLLTRFAADVDPLARRVLAAERLSQVCDLIREMMGHCLQAPYLGHMWGAGELYSIWGELDDILDGWPVDHGPDTEAVADRELRRAAGEWLDMPRTGAGIRDYTYRWRTRLTERTWT
;
A
#
# COMPACT_ATOMS: atom_id res chain seq x y z
N MET A 1 -8.41 23.47 9.26
CA MET A 1 -9.14 23.87 8.04
C MET A 1 -9.31 22.59 7.21
N ALA A 2 -10.51 22.27 6.75
CA ALA A 2 -10.71 21.09 5.92
C ALA A 2 -10.08 21.35 4.54
N VAL A 3 -9.26 20.40 4.08
CA VAL A 3 -8.62 20.44 2.76
C VAL A 3 -9.70 20.22 1.71
N THR A 4 -9.73 21.05 0.68
CA THR A 4 -10.70 20.98 -0.42
C THR A 4 -10.44 19.77 -1.32
N ASP A 5 -11.45 19.35 -2.09
CA ASP A 5 -11.31 18.22 -3.03
C ASP A 5 -10.21 18.45 -4.08
N SER A 6 -9.98 19.71 -4.49
CA SER A 6 -8.89 20.06 -5.41
C SER A 6 -7.53 19.90 -4.76
N GLU A 7 -7.37 20.37 -3.51
CA GLU A 7 -6.12 20.19 -2.76
C GLU A 7 -5.85 18.71 -2.46
N GLN A 8 -6.89 17.90 -2.26
CA GLN A 8 -6.75 16.44 -2.12
C GLN A 8 -6.25 15.77 -3.39
N ALA A 9 -6.76 16.17 -4.56
CA ALA A 9 -6.29 15.66 -5.83
C ALA A 9 -4.81 16.04 -6.08
N ASP A 10 -4.42 17.26 -5.70
CA ASP A 10 -3.03 17.71 -5.79
C ASP A 10 -2.11 16.91 -4.85
N LEU A 11 -2.54 16.69 -3.61
CA LEU A 11 -1.82 15.88 -2.63
C LEU A 11 -1.64 14.44 -3.12
N LEU A 12 -2.70 13.82 -3.62
CA LEU A 12 -2.64 12.47 -4.20
C LEU A 12 -1.72 12.41 -5.40
N THR A 13 -1.74 13.42 -6.28
CA THR A 13 -0.87 13.47 -7.45
C THR A 13 0.60 13.54 -7.03
N ARG A 14 0.93 14.36 -6.03
CA ARG A 14 2.30 14.45 -5.49
C ARG A 14 2.72 13.17 -4.80
N PHE A 15 1.86 12.61 -3.96
CA PHE A 15 2.11 11.33 -3.30
C PHE A 15 2.36 10.20 -4.31
N ALA A 16 1.56 10.13 -5.39
CA ALA A 16 1.76 9.17 -6.46
C ALA A 16 3.07 9.40 -7.21
N ALA A 17 3.52 10.65 -7.39
CA ALA A 17 4.82 10.92 -7.99
C ALA A 17 5.99 10.35 -7.15
N ASP A 18 5.85 10.36 -5.83
CA ASP A 18 6.83 9.77 -4.90
C ASP A 18 6.74 8.24 -4.87
N VAL A 19 5.52 7.69 -4.84
CA VAL A 19 5.25 6.26 -4.60
C VAL A 19 5.24 5.41 -5.86
N ASP A 20 4.79 5.91 -7.01
CA ASP A 20 4.71 5.12 -8.26
C ASP A 20 6.08 4.56 -8.70
N PRO A 21 7.21 5.29 -8.61
CA PRO A 21 8.52 4.71 -8.88
C PRO A 21 8.86 3.54 -7.95
N LEU A 22 8.49 3.62 -6.67
CA LEU A 22 8.71 2.56 -5.68
C LEU A 22 7.84 1.34 -6.00
N ALA A 23 6.56 1.54 -6.30
CA ALA A 23 5.67 0.45 -6.68
C ALA A 23 6.15 -0.27 -7.96
N ARG A 24 6.68 0.45 -8.96
CA ARG A 24 7.30 -0.17 -10.13
C ARG A 24 8.56 -0.96 -9.77
N ARG A 25 9.37 -0.46 -8.84
CA ARG A 25 10.55 -1.18 -8.33
C ARG A 25 10.15 -2.42 -7.55
N VAL A 26 9.05 -2.40 -6.79
CA VAL A 26 8.50 -3.59 -6.12
C VAL A 26 8.21 -4.68 -7.15
N LEU A 27 7.52 -4.33 -8.24
CA LEU A 27 7.21 -5.28 -9.29
C LEU A 27 8.45 -5.84 -10.00
N ALA A 28 9.51 -5.03 -10.13
CA ALA A 28 10.76 -5.41 -10.78
C ALA A 28 11.79 -6.09 -9.85
N ALA A 29 11.60 -6.05 -8.53
CA ALA A 29 12.54 -6.60 -7.56
C ALA A 29 12.62 -8.12 -7.67
N GLU A 30 13.84 -8.68 -7.65
CA GLU A 30 14.08 -10.12 -7.78
C GLU A 30 13.98 -10.87 -6.45
N ARG A 31 14.06 -10.13 -5.33
CA ARG A 31 14.13 -10.70 -3.98
C ARG A 31 13.08 -10.09 -3.07
N LEU A 32 12.42 -10.92 -2.27
CA LEU A 32 11.44 -10.49 -1.28
C LEU A 32 12.00 -9.45 -0.30
N SER A 33 13.25 -9.59 0.15
CA SER A 33 13.88 -8.58 1.03
C SER A 33 13.89 -7.18 0.40
N GLN A 34 14.10 -7.08 -0.91
CA GLN A 34 14.05 -5.79 -1.62
C GLN A 34 12.61 -5.28 -1.74
N VAL A 35 11.63 -6.18 -1.95
CA VAL A 35 10.21 -5.83 -1.94
C VAL A 35 9.84 -5.20 -0.59
N CYS A 36 10.22 -5.83 0.53
CA CYS A 36 9.95 -5.31 1.88
C CYS A 36 10.56 -3.93 2.11
N ASP A 37 11.83 -3.74 1.74
CA ASP A 37 12.50 -2.44 1.89
C ASP A 37 11.75 -1.33 1.14
N LEU A 38 11.30 -1.62 -0.09
CA LEU A 38 10.53 -0.68 -0.90
C LEU A 38 9.14 -0.42 -0.34
N ILE A 39 8.46 -1.43 0.18
CA ILE A 39 7.14 -1.28 0.81
C ILE A 39 7.25 -0.42 2.06
N ARG A 40 8.28 -0.62 2.88
CA ARG A 40 8.57 0.23 4.04
C ARG A 40 8.89 1.67 3.64
N GLU A 41 9.57 1.87 2.51
CA GLU A 41 9.79 3.20 1.93
C GLU A 41 8.46 3.86 1.52
N MET A 42 7.57 3.12 0.85
CA MET A 42 6.21 3.57 0.51
C MET A 42 5.39 3.94 1.76
N MET A 43 5.44 3.11 2.81
CA MET A 43 4.82 3.40 4.10
C MET A 43 5.40 4.67 4.73
N GLY A 44 6.72 4.88 4.62
CA GLY A 44 7.39 6.08 5.08
C GLY A 44 6.82 7.36 4.45
N HIS A 45 6.49 7.33 3.16
CA HIS A 45 5.83 8.45 2.49
C HIS A 45 4.45 8.75 3.06
N CYS A 46 3.65 7.75 3.47
CA CYS A 46 2.35 7.99 4.09
C CYS A 46 2.46 8.84 5.36
N LEU A 47 3.56 8.71 6.10
CA LEU A 47 3.81 9.41 7.36
C LEU A 47 4.37 10.82 7.18
N GLN A 48 4.84 11.17 5.99
CA GLN A 48 5.42 12.49 5.72
C GLN A 48 4.33 13.57 5.68
N ALA A 49 4.67 14.77 6.15
CA ALA A 49 3.86 15.95 5.89
C ALA A 49 3.98 16.34 4.41
N PRO A 50 2.88 16.75 3.75
CA PRO A 50 1.54 16.97 4.31
C PRO A 50 0.63 15.72 4.36
N TYR A 51 1.04 14.56 3.84
CA TYR A 51 0.17 13.41 3.57
C TYR A 51 -0.57 12.87 4.79
N LEU A 52 0.11 12.52 5.89
CA LEU A 52 -0.52 11.91 7.07
C LEU A 52 -1.68 12.72 7.67
N GLY A 53 -1.57 14.05 7.62
CA GLY A 53 -2.55 14.97 8.22
C GLY A 53 -3.58 15.51 7.24
N HIS A 54 -3.31 15.43 5.93
CA HIS A 54 -4.05 16.19 4.93
C HIS A 54 -4.49 15.39 3.70
N MET A 55 -3.90 14.24 3.40
CA MET A 55 -4.32 13.41 2.27
C MET A 55 -5.30 12.33 2.73
N TRP A 56 -6.41 12.17 2.01
CA TRP A 56 -7.34 11.07 2.22
C TRP A 56 -6.65 9.71 2.10
N GLY A 57 -6.93 8.82 3.04
CA GLY A 57 -6.48 7.44 2.96
C GLY A 57 -5.00 7.24 3.28
N ALA A 58 -4.21 8.28 3.60
CA ALA A 58 -2.78 8.12 3.89
C ALA A 58 -2.52 7.17 5.07
N GLY A 59 -3.29 7.31 6.14
CA GLY A 59 -3.23 6.42 7.30
C GLY A 59 -3.69 5.00 6.95
N GLU A 60 -4.77 4.87 6.18
CA GLU A 60 -5.25 3.56 5.72
C GLU A 60 -4.26 2.84 4.81
N LEU A 61 -3.59 3.55 3.90
CA LEU A 61 -2.54 3.01 3.04
C LEU A 61 -1.35 2.53 3.87
N TYR A 62 -0.89 3.34 4.82
CA TYR A 62 0.16 2.96 5.77
C TYR A 62 -0.17 1.64 6.47
N SER A 63 -1.37 1.54 7.03
CA SER A 63 -1.81 0.34 7.73
C SER A 63 -1.96 -0.86 6.80
N ILE A 64 -2.52 -0.71 5.60
CA ILE A 64 -2.68 -1.82 4.65
C ILE A 64 -1.32 -2.38 4.26
N TRP A 65 -0.36 -1.53 3.89
CA TRP A 65 0.97 -1.99 3.50
C TRP A 65 1.75 -2.57 4.68
N GLY A 66 1.59 -2.02 5.89
CA GLY A 66 2.16 -2.59 7.10
C GLY A 66 1.60 -3.98 7.42
N GLU A 67 0.28 -4.14 7.37
CA GLU A 67 -0.39 -5.42 7.60
C GLU A 67 -0.02 -6.49 6.55
N LEU A 68 0.36 -6.08 5.34
CA LEU A 68 0.90 -6.98 4.33
C LEU A 68 2.37 -7.36 4.61
N ASP A 69 3.20 -6.44 5.14
CA ASP A 69 4.57 -6.75 5.58
C ASP A 69 4.54 -7.70 6.78
N ASP A 70 3.57 -7.53 7.69
CA ASP A 70 3.35 -8.35 8.90
C ASP A 70 3.03 -9.84 8.58
N ILE A 71 2.66 -10.17 7.33
CA ILE A 71 2.52 -11.57 6.89
C ILE A 71 3.81 -12.34 7.16
N LEU A 72 4.97 -11.71 6.99
CA LEU A 72 6.28 -12.31 7.23
C LEU A 72 6.49 -12.72 8.69
N ASP A 73 5.81 -12.02 9.61
CA ASP A 73 5.84 -12.31 11.04
C ASP A 73 4.76 -13.32 11.45
N GLY A 74 4.07 -13.92 10.48
CA GLY A 74 2.98 -14.88 10.71
C GLY A 74 1.67 -14.21 11.15
N TRP A 75 1.49 -12.93 10.83
CA TRP A 75 0.28 -12.18 11.14
C TRP A 75 -0.43 -11.71 9.85
N PRO A 76 -1.77 -11.78 9.73
CA PRO A 76 -2.72 -12.24 10.73
C PRO A 76 -2.85 -13.77 10.78
N VAL A 77 -2.14 -14.49 9.91
CA VAL A 77 -2.13 -15.95 9.80
C VAL A 77 -0.72 -16.43 9.51
N ASP A 78 -0.27 -17.45 10.24
CA ASP A 78 0.97 -18.16 9.93
C ASP A 78 0.70 -19.16 8.80
N HIS A 79 1.33 -18.94 7.64
CA HIS A 79 1.26 -19.82 6.48
C HIS A 79 2.38 -20.87 6.48
N GLY A 80 3.16 -20.96 7.56
CA GLY A 80 4.25 -21.90 7.72
C GLY A 80 5.30 -21.75 6.61
N PRO A 81 5.66 -22.84 5.90
CA PRO A 81 6.64 -22.78 4.82
C PRO A 81 6.28 -21.84 3.66
N ASP A 82 4.99 -21.51 3.48
CA ASP A 82 4.51 -20.69 2.38
C ASP A 82 4.43 -19.19 2.70
N THR A 83 4.73 -18.79 3.94
CA THR A 83 4.61 -17.40 4.43
C THR A 83 5.32 -16.39 3.53
N GLU A 84 6.58 -16.64 3.17
CA GLU A 84 7.33 -15.74 2.29
C GLU A 84 6.71 -15.64 0.89
N ALA A 85 6.23 -16.75 0.33
CA ALA A 85 5.62 -16.76 -1.00
C ALA A 85 4.28 -16.02 -1.01
N VAL A 86 3.47 -16.16 0.04
CA VAL A 86 2.22 -15.42 0.21
C VAL A 86 2.51 -13.92 0.38
N ALA A 87 3.46 -13.54 1.25
CA ALA A 87 3.84 -12.15 1.45
C ALA A 87 4.32 -11.50 0.14
N ASP A 88 5.26 -12.13 -0.59
CA ASP A 88 5.77 -11.61 -1.86
C ASP A 88 4.64 -11.39 -2.89
N ARG A 89 3.75 -12.38 -3.03
CA ARG A 89 2.60 -12.31 -3.94
C ARG A 89 1.70 -11.13 -3.61
N GLU A 90 1.33 -10.96 -2.35
CA GLU A 90 0.34 -9.97 -1.94
C GLU A 90 0.93 -8.55 -1.93
N LEU A 91 2.20 -8.39 -1.54
CA LEU A 91 2.91 -7.11 -1.63
C LEU A 91 3.04 -6.64 -3.09
N ARG A 92 3.39 -7.55 -4.01
CA ARG A 92 3.43 -7.24 -5.45
C ARG A 92 2.04 -6.94 -6.00
N ARG A 93 1.03 -7.69 -5.57
CA ARG A 93 -0.36 -7.43 -5.97
C ARG A 93 -0.80 -6.04 -5.51
N ALA A 94 -0.51 -5.66 -4.26
CA ALA A 94 -0.82 -4.33 -3.74
C ALA A 94 -0.12 -3.22 -4.56
N ALA A 95 1.16 -3.41 -4.88
CA ALA A 95 1.90 -2.46 -5.73
C ALA A 95 1.33 -2.37 -7.15
N GLY A 96 0.94 -3.50 -7.75
CA GLY A 96 0.30 -3.52 -9.07
C GLY A 96 -1.05 -2.81 -9.07
N GLU A 97 -1.93 -3.18 -8.13
CA GLU A 97 -3.25 -2.55 -8.01
C GLU A 97 -3.15 -1.07 -7.64
N TRP A 98 -2.12 -0.66 -6.90
CA TRP A 98 -1.81 0.76 -6.67
C TRP A 98 -1.51 1.46 -8.00
N LEU A 99 -0.68 0.89 -8.87
CA LEU A 99 -0.35 1.50 -10.17
C LEU A 99 -1.57 1.58 -11.11
N ASP A 100 -2.48 0.61 -11.04
CA ASP A 100 -3.67 0.55 -11.90
C ASP A 100 -4.83 1.43 -11.39
N MET A 101 -4.82 1.81 -10.12
CA MET A 101 -5.89 2.59 -9.49
C MET A 101 -6.05 3.99 -10.13
N PRO A 102 -7.27 4.46 -10.41
CA PRO A 102 -7.49 5.86 -10.80
C PRO A 102 -7.01 6.83 -9.71
N ARG A 103 -6.21 7.85 -10.07
CA ARG A 103 -5.69 8.89 -9.15
C ARG A 103 -6.78 9.90 -8.76
N THR A 104 -7.82 9.42 -8.09
CA THR A 104 -8.96 10.19 -7.62
C THR A 104 -9.32 9.76 -6.19
N GLY A 105 -10.06 10.60 -5.45
CA GLY A 105 -10.53 10.23 -4.11
C GLY A 105 -11.43 8.98 -4.11
N ALA A 106 -12.22 8.76 -5.17
CA ALA A 106 -13.00 7.53 -5.33
C ALA A 106 -12.10 6.31 -5.56
N GLY A 107 -11.03 6.47 -6.36
CA GLY A 107 -10.03 5.42 -6.59
C GLY A 107 -9.32 4.99 -5.32
N ILE A 108 -8.85 5.95 -4.50
CA ILE A 108 -8.23 5.63 -3.20
C ILE A 108 -9.20 4.85 -2.32
N ARG A 109 -10.45 5.32 -2.19
CA ARG A 109 -11.46 4.64 -1.36
C ARG A 109 -11.74 3.23 -1.83
N ASP A 110 -11.81 3.00 -3.14
CA ASP A 110 -11.99 1.66 -3.69
C ASP A 110 -10.79 0.76 -3.40
N TYR A 111 -9.57 1.25 -3.64
CA TYR A 111 -8.33 0.52 -3.34
C TYR A 111 -8.27 0.12 -1.87
N THR A 112 -8.46 1.08 -0.95
CA THR A 112 -8.39 0.81 0.49
C THR A 112 -9.51 -0.12 0.94
N TYR A 113 -10.73 0.04 0.41
CA TYR A 113 -11.85 -0.86 0.71
C TYR A 113 -11.55 -2.30 0.28
N ARG A 114 -11.08 -2.53 -0.95
CA ARG A 114 -10.78 -3.88 -1.46
C ARG A 114 -9.71 -4.57 -0.60
N TRP A 115 -8.64 -3.86 -0.24
CA TRP A 115 -7.58 -4.42 0.60
C TRP A 115 -8.01 -4.66 2.03
N ARG A 116 -8.78 -3.76 2.64
CA ARG A 116 -9.33 -3.97 4.00
C ARG A 116 -10.25 -5.17 4.05
N THR A 117 -11.11 -5.34 3.05
CA THR A 117 -11.96 -6.53 2.93
C THR A 117 -11.11 -7.79 2.81
N ARG A 118 -10.11 -7.81 1.93
CA ARG A 118 -9.21 -8.96 1.74
C ARG A 118 -8.45 -9.34 3.00
N LEU A 119 -7.87 -8.35 3.69
CA LEU A 119 -7.17 -8.53 4.97
C LEU A 119 -8.09 -9.08 6.06
N THR A 120 -9.32 -8.57 6.14
CA THR A 120 -10.33 -9.00 7.13
C THR A 120 -10.82 -10.42 6.87
N GLU A 121 -11.17 -10.72 5.61
CA GLU A 121 -11.69 -12.03 5.21
C GLU A 121 -10.61 -13.10 5.14
N ARG A 122 -9.32 -12.70 5.17
CA ARG A 122 -8.15 -13.59 5.10
C ARG A 122 -8.20 -14.50 3.87
N THR A 123 -8.65 -13.97 2.74
CA THR A 123 -8.80 -14.69 1.48
C THR A 123 -7.46 -14.78 0.73
N TRP A 124 -6.48 -15.41 1.39
CA TRP A 124 -5.13 -15.65 0.88
C TRP A 124 -5.07 -16.99 0.12
N THR A 125 -5.92 -17.16 -0.89
CA THR A 125 -5.83 -18.29 -1.84
C THR A 125 -4.71 -18.06 -2.84
#